data_AF-A0A8J5TEN6-F1
#
_entry.id   AF-A0A8J5TEN6-F1
#
_cell.length_a   1.000
_cell.length_b   1.000
_cell.length_c   1.000
_cell.angle_alpha   90.00
_cell.angle_beta   90.00
_cell.angle_gamma   90.00
#
_symmetry.space_group_name_H-M   'P 1'
#
loop_
_entity.id
_entity.type
_entity.pdbx_description
1 polymer ?
#
loop_
_entity_poly.entity_id
_entity_poly.type
_entity_poly.pdbx_seq_one_letter_code
_entity_poly.pdbx_strand_id
1 'polypeptide(L)'
;KRENNSHIDCGCPREKKIPVLELEFIKAQRTKAEGQGSMQMGSIDYSETKKQIANAKKREQIREREQKKKMKSEEAIQREEELCQDVYHFFDIPPINVNATKLSELVDLSLEVLEPPLTTSLTSQELRNLKETPMQVPKWPSHTQSVERCVKMVTEAAGHVYSHERRE
;
A
#
# COMPACT_ATOMS: atom_id res chain seq x y z
N LYS A 1 -16.87 -59.79 -34.20
CA LYS A 1 -15.67 -60.45 -33.63
C LYS A 1 -14.45 -59.66 -34.08
N ARG A 2 -13.67 -59.11 -33.13
CA ARG A 2 -12.38 -58.45 -33.37
C ARG A 2 -11.32 -59.54 -33.55
N GLU A 3 -10.40 -59.37 -34.50
CA GLU A 3 -8.99 -59.79 -34.34
C GLU A 3 -8.09 -58.75 -35.03
N ASN A 4 -7.32 -58.02 -34.21
CA ASN A 4 -6.23 -57.15 -34.62
C ASN A 4 -5.04 -58.04 -34.96
N ASN A 5 -4.29 -57.74 -36.03
CA ASN A 5 -2.88 -58.12 -36.08
C ASN A 5 -2.06 -57.13 -36.91
N SER A 6 -1.98 -55.89 -36.42
CA SER A 6 -0.83 -55.04 -36.72
C SER A 6 0.40 -55.74 -36.15
N HIS A 7 1.25 -56.30 -37.01
CA HIS A 7 2.54 -56.91 -36.63
C HIS A 7 3.42 -55.85 -35.93
N ILE A 8 3.37 -55.79 -34.60
CA ILE A 8 4.32 -55.01 -33.80
C ILE A 8 5.68 -55.73 -33.78
N ASP A 9 5.67 -57.06 -33.86
CA ASP A 9 6.86 -57.88 -34.04
C ASP A 9 6.88 -58.51 -35.45
N CYS A 10 7.46 -57.76 -36.39
CA CYS A 10 7.84 -58.32 -37.69
C CYS A 10 9.16 -59.11 -37.54
N GLY A 11 9.17 -60.39 -37.91
CA GLY A 11 10.35 -61.27 -37.85
C GLY A 11 11.34 -61.11 -38.99
N CYS A 12 11.13 -60.16 -39.91
CA CYS A 12 12.06 -59.91 -41.01
C CYS A 12 13.42 -59.42 -40.48
N PRO A 13 14.55 -59.81 -41.10
CA PRO A 13 15.84 -59.20 -40.79
C PRO A 13 15.75 -57.68 -40.97
N ARG A 14 16.47 -56.94 -40.11
CA ARG A 14 16.37 -55.47 -39.96
C ARG A 14 16.49 -54.71 -41.29
N GLU A 15 17.23 -55.27 -42.25
CA GLU A 15 17.45 -54.78 -43.61
C GLU A 15 16.20 -54.80 -44.51
N LYS A 16 15.21 -55.66 -44.21
CA LYS A 16 13.96 -55.81 -44.98
C LYS A 16 12.75 -55.15 -44.32
N LYS A 17 12.88 -54.67 -43.09
CA LYS A 17 11.79 -54.00 -42.35
C LYS A 17 11.48 -52.60 -42.89
N ILE A 18 12.44 -51.99 -43.57
CA ILE A 18 12.36 -50.64 -44.11
C ILE A 18 12.82 -50.75 -45.57
N PRO A 19 12.05 -50.26 -46.56
CA PRO A 19 12.50 -50.20 -47.94
C PRO A 19 13.87 -49.53 -48.04
N VAL A 20 14.78 -50.06 -48.87
CA VAL A 20 16.18 -49.60 -48.95
C VAL A 20 16.28 -48.09 -49.20
N LEU A 21 15.36 -47.52 -49.99
CA LEU A 21 15.25 -46.09 -50.25
C LEU A 21 14.92 -45.26 -48.99
N GLU A 22 14.08 -45.80 -48.10
CA GLU A 22 13.74 -45.13 -46.84
C GLU A 22 14.83 -45.30 -45.77
N LEU A 23 15.63 -46.36 -45.85
CA LEU A 23 16.81 -46.55 -44.98
C LEU A 23 17.83 -45.44 -45.17
N GLU A 24 18.09 -45.03 -46.41
CA GLU A 24 18.97 -43.89 -46.72
C GLU A 24 18.38 -42.58 -46.22
N PHE A 25 17.08 -42.36 -46.39
CA PHE A 25 16.39 -41.18 -45.88
C PHE A 25 16.43 -41.09 -44.35
N ILE A 26 16.13 -42.18 -43.63
CA ILE A 26 16.18 -42.21 -42.16
C ILE A 26 17.62 -42.09 -41.65
N LYS A 27 18.59 -42.73 -42.32
CA LYS A 27 20.01 -42.53 -42.01
C LYS A 27 20.39 -41.06 -42.20
N ALA A 28 19.98 -40.41 -43.28
CA ALA A 28 20.21 -38.99 -43.53
C ALA A 28 19.54 -38.06 -42.50
N GLN A 29 18.36 -38.40 -41.98
CA GLN A 29 17.73 -37.65 -40.89
C GLN A 29 18.47 -37.84 -39.56
N ARG A 30 19.00 -39.04 -39.29
CA ARG A 30 19.77 -39.33 -38.08
C ARG A 30 21.19 -38.76 -38.12
N THR A 31 21.87 -38.78 -39.28
CA THR A 31 23.21 -38.18 -39.44
C THR A 31 23.18 -36.65 -39.51
N LYS A 32 22.04 -36.02 -39.78
CA LYS A 32 21.84 -34.57 -39.58
C LYS A 32 21.93 -34.11 -38.11
N ALA A 33 22.15 -35.02 -37.16
CA ALA A 33 22.32 -34.70 -35.74
C ALA A 33 23.58 -33.87 -35.41
N GLU A 34 24.59 -33.83 -36.29
CA GLU A 34 25.86 -33.11 -36.00
C GLU A 34 25.94 -31.71 -36.63
N GLY A 35 24.97 -31.34 -37.48
CA GLY A 35 24.87 -29.99 -38.03
C GLY A 35 23.50 -29.42 -37.70
N GLN A 36 23.40 -28.66 -36.61
CA GLN A 36 22.22 -27.85 -36.30
C GLN A 36 22.01 -26.83 -37.44
N GLY A 37 21.30 -27.23 -38.49
CA GLY A 37 20.81 -26.31 -39.49
C GLY A 37 19.85 -25.33 -38.83
N SER A 38 20.07 -24.03 -39.05
CA SER A 38 19.31 -22.91 -38.46
C SER A 38 17.80 -22.93 -38.75
N MET A 39 17.29 -23.89 -39.52
CA MET A 39 15.94 -23.93 -40.07
C MET A 39 15.20 -25.24 -39.74
N GLN A 40 15.29 -25.72 -38.50
CA GLN A 40 14.33 -26.72 -37.99
C GLN A 40 13.08 -26.02 -37.44
N MET A 41 11.90 -26.46 -37.88
CA MET A 41 10.62 -26.06 -37.27
C MET A 41 10.64 -26.45 -35.78
N GLY A 42 10.60 -25.44 -34.89
CA GLY A 42 10.76 -25.62 -33.44
C GLY A 42 12.14 -25.24 -32.88
N SER A 43 13.04 -24.70 -33.70
CA SER A 43 14.27 -24.08 -33.19
C SER A 43 13.94 -22.83 -32.36
N ILE A 44 14.76 -22.56 -31.34
CA ILE A 44 14.60 -21.38 -30.47
C ILE A 44 14.84 -20.13 -31.31
N ASP A 45 13.80 -19.30 -31.48
CA ASP A 45 13.94 -17.97 -32.04
C ASP A 45 14.73 -17.11 -31.04
N TYR A 46 16.02 -16.98 -31.31
CA TYR A 46 16.97 -16.28 -30.46
C TYR A 46 16.61 -14.79 -30.28
N SER A 47 16.01 -14.17 -31.31
CA SER A 47 15.65 -12.76 -31.27
C SER A 47 14.46 -12.52 -30.35
N GLU A 48 13.42 -13.36 -30.44
CA GLU A 48 12.27 -13.30 -29.55
C GLU A 48 12.62 -13.75 -28.13
N THR A 49 13.41 -14.80 -27.96
CA THR A 49 13.84 -15.27 -26.64
C THR A 49 14.62 -14.18 -25.89
N LYS A 50 15.50 -13.44 -26.58
CA LYS A 50 16.19 -12.26 -26.02
C LYS A 50 15.23 -11.16 -25.58
N LYS A 51 14.24 -10.81 -26.41
CA LYS A 51 13.22 -9.80 -26.07
C LYS A 51 12.40 -10.22 -24.87
N GLN A 52 11.98 -11.48 -24.80
CA GLN A 52 11.23 -12.02 -23.67
C GLN A 52 12.02 -11.95 -22.36
N ILE A 53 13.30 -12.35 -22.38
CA ILE A 53 14.20 -12.24 -21.22
C ILE A 53 14.36 -10.77 -20.78
N ALA A 54 14.58 -9.84 -21.73
CA ALA A 54 14.72 -8.42 -21.41
C ALA A 54 13.44 -7.83 -20.78
N ASN A 55 12.27 -8.21 -21.29
CA ASN A 55 10.98 -7.78 -20.75
C ASN A 55 10.71 -8.37 -19.36
N ALA A 56 11.07 -9.64 -19.12
CA ALA A 56 10.97 -10.27 -17.81
C ALA A 56 11.84 -9.54 -16.78
N LYS A 57 13.10 -9.24 -17.12
CA LYS A 57 14.01 -8.43 -16.28
C LYS A 57 13.46 -7.04 -15.97
N LYS A 58 12.87 -6.37 -16.97
CA LYS A 58 12.26 -5.04 -16.77
C LYS A 58 11.07 -5.11 -15.81
N ARG A 59 10.21 -6.14 -15.93
CA ARG A 59 9.07 -6.36 -15.01
C ARG A 59 9.52 -6.66 -13.58
N GLU A 60 10.60 -7.42 -13.43
CA GLU A 60 11.20 -7.69 -12.12
C GLU A 60 11.75 -6.42 -11.48
N GLN A 61 12.50 -5.59 -12.21
CA GLN A 61 12.99 -4.31 -11.72
C GLN A 61 11.86 -3.33 -11.33
N ILE A 62 10.75 -3.34 -12.07
CA ILE A 62 9.57 -2.52 -11.72
C ILE A 62 8.98 -3.00 -10.39
N ARG A 63 8.78 -4.32 -10.20
CA ARG A 63 8.26 -4.90 -8.96
C ARG A 63 9.15 -4.60 -7.77
N GLU A 64 10.47 -4.72 -7.91
CA GLU A 64 11.42 -4.37 -6.85
C GLU A 64 11.34 -2.88 -6.47
N ARG A 65 11.19 -1.98 -7.45
CA ARG A 65 11.03 -0.54 -7.19
C ARG A 65 9.71 -0.24 -6.47
N GLU A 66 8.63 -0.91 -6.83
CA GLU A 66 7.34 -0.77 -6.15
C GLU A 66 7.39 -1.29 -4.72
N GLN A 67 8.02 -2.45 -4.48
CA GLN A 67 8.21 -2.98 -3.12
C GLN A 67 9.07 -2.05 -2.27
N LYS A 68 10.18 -1.53 -2.80
CA LYS A 68 11.02 -0.55 -2.09
C LYS A 68 10.26 0.74 -1.75
N LYS A 69 9.38 1.21 -2.64
CA LYS A 69 8.53 2.37 -2.36
C LYS A 69 7.53 2.09 -1.24
N LYS A 70 6.89 0.91 -1.25
CA LYS A 70 5.96 0.48 -0.20
C LYS A 70 6.64 0.37 1.17
N MET A 71 7.77 -0.33 1.23
CA MET A 71 8.58 -0.44 2.45
C MET A 71 8.94 0.95 2.99
N LYS A 72 9.41 1.86 2.11
CA LYS A 72 9.78 3.22 2.53
C LYS A 72 8.58 4.06 2.99
N SER A 73 7.40 3.89 2.40
CA SER A 73 6.18 4.57 2.88
C SER A 73 5.69 4.00 4.19
N GLU A 74 5.76 2.68 4.37
CA GLU A 74 5.40 2.00 5.63
C GLU A 74 6.37 2.42 6.74
N GLU A 75 7.67 2.45 6.49
CA GLU A 75 8.68 2.98 7.42
C GLU A 75 8.47 4.48 7.75
N ALA A 76 7.92 5.27 6.81
CA ALA A 76 7.62 6.68 7.06
C ALA A 76 6.37 6.83 7.96
N ILE A 77 5.33 6.04 7.70
CA ILE A 77 4.12 5.98 8.53
C ILE A 77 4.49 5.51 9.94
N GLN A 78 5.30 4.45 10.07
CA GLN A 78 5.76 3.96 11.38
C GLN A 78 6.58 5.03 12.13
N ARG A 79 7.46 5.78 11.45
CA ARG A 79 8.18 6.89 12.08
C ARG A 79 7.27 8.03 12.52
N GLU A 80 6.24 8.36 11.74
CA GLU A 80 5.24 9.36 12.14
C GLU A 80 4.38 8.87 13.30
N GLU A 81 3.99 7.59 13.31
CA GLU A 81 3.26 6.95 14.40
C GLU A 81 4.09 6.92 15.69
N GLU A 82 5.37 6.53 15.64
CA GLU A 82 6.28 6.58 16.79
C GLU A 82 6.42 8.00 17.36
N LEU A 83 6.58 9.01 16.48
CA LEU A 83 6.59 10.42 16.89
C LEU A 83 5.25 10.87 17.50
N CYS A 84 4.13 10.34 17.00
CA CYS A 84 2.80 10.65 17.51
C CYS A 84 2.51 9.92 18.83
N GLN A 85 3.12 8.77 19.06
CA GLN A 85 2.94 7.95 20.26
C GLN A 85 3.55 8.61 21.50
N ASP A 86 4.63 9.39 21.34
CA ASP A 86 5.18 10.25 22.40
C ASP A 86 4.34 11.53 22.65
N VAL A 87 3.43 11.88 21.73
CA VAL A 87 2.55 13.07 21.82
C VAL A 87 1.13 12.72 22.25
N TYR A 88 0.75 11.44 22.23
CA TYR A 88 -0.44 10.93 22.93
C TYR A 88 -0.18 10.89 24.43
N HIS A 89 -0.10 12.08 25.02
CA HIS A 89 -0.39 12.25 26.42
C HIS A 89 -1.81 11.71 26.62
N PHE A 90 -1.91 10.52 27.22
CA PHE A 90 -3.20 9.97 27.64
C PHE A 90 -3.85 11.06 28.51
N PHE A 91 -4.85 11.73 27.93
CA PHE A 91 -5.64 12.70 28.66
C PHE A 91 -6.54 11.86 29.56
N ASP A 92 -6.06 11.50 30.74
CA ASP A 92 -6.85 10.82 31.75
C ASP A 92 -7.99 11.75 32.12
N ILE A 93 -9.17 11.52 31.51
CA ILE A 93 -10.34 12.37 31.71
C ILE A 93 -10.72 12.21 33.19
N PRO A 94 -10.64 13.29 33.99
CA PRO A 94 -10.97 13.19 35.41
C PRO A 94 -12.43 12.75 35.56
N PRO A 95 -12.74 11.89 36.54
CA PRO A 95 -14.10 11.41 36.74
C PRO A 95 -15.03 12.59 37.04
N ILE A 96 -16.10 12.71 36.25
CA ILE A 96 -17.08 13.80 36.38
C ILE A 96 -18.15 13.45 37.41
N ASN A 97 -18.45 14.37 38.31
CA ASN A 97 -19.52 14.22 39.29
C ASN A 97 -20.87 14.61 38.68
N VAL A 98 -21.62 13.63 38.19
CA VAL A 98 -22.94 13.83 37.56
C VAL A 98 -24.00 14.42 38.47
N ASN A 99 -23.80 14.38 39.80
CA ASN A 99 -24.74 14.90 40.79
C ASN A 99 -24.41 16.34 41.25
N ALA A 100 -23.37 16.96 40.68
CA ALA A 100 -22.97 18.30 41.05
C ALA A 100 -24.08 19.32 40.73
N THR A 101 -24.39 20.18 41.71
CA THR A 101 -25.33 21.29 41.52
C THR A 101 -24.64 22.57 41.05
N LYS A 102 -23.33 22.66 41.24
CA LYS A 102 -22.48 23.79 40.86
C LYS A 102 -21.35 23.34 39.95
N LEU A 103 -20.95 24.22 39.04
CA LEU A 103 -19.88 23.94 38.06
C LEU A 103 -18.54 23.60 38.74
N SER A 104 -18.24 24.26 39.86
CA SER A 104 -17.02 24.03 40.64
C SER A 104 -16.93 22.64 41.28
N GLU A 105 -18.04 21.92 41.36
CA GLU A 105 -18.13 20.59 42.00
C GLU A 105 -18.19 19.46 40.96
N LEU A 106 -18.23 19.78 39.66
CA LEU A 106 -18.31 18.80 38.57
C LEU A 106 -17.01 18.02 38.41
N VAL A 107 -15.87 18.68 38.59
CA VAL A 107 -14.53 18.11 38.41
C VAL A 107 -13.66 18.59 39.57
N ASP A 108 -12.92 17.68 40.19
CA ASP A 108 -11.93 18.03 41.21
C ASP A 108 -10.69 18.62 40.52
N LEU A 109 -10.62 19.96 40.48
CA LEU A 109 -9.49 20.71 39.93
C LEU A 109 -8.25 20.70 40.86
N SER A 110 -8.34 20.03 42.00
CA SER A 110 -7.21 19.82 42.92
C SER A 110 -6.35 18.62 42.54
N LEU A 111 -6.86 17.75 41.65
CA LEU A 111 -6.09 16.67 41.03
C LEU A 111 -4.99 17.25 40.14
N GLU A 112 -4.00 16.42 39.79
CA GLU A 112 -2.80 16.81 39.02
C GLU A 112 -3.20 17.43 37.67
N VAL A 113 -3.39 18.76 37.66
CA VAL A 113 -3.81 19.50 36.47
C VAL A 113 -2.63 19.56 35.52
N LEU A 114 -2.69 18.73 34.48
CA LEU A 114 -1.76 18.85 33.36
C LEU A 114 -1.94 20.21 32.70
N GLU A 115 -0.85 20.95 32.54
CA GLU A 115 -0.88 22.21 31.82
C GLU A 115 -1.33 21.97 30.37
N PRO A 116 -2.20 22.82 29.81
CA PRO A 116 -2.61 22.69 28.42
C PRO A 116 -1.38 22.78 27.51
N PRO A 117 -1.34 22.05 26.38
CA PRO A 117 -0.18 22.03 25.46
C PRO A 117 0.18 23.42 24.90
N LEU A 118 -0.75 24.37 24.98
CA LEU A 118 -0.49 25.75 24.61
C LEU A 118 0.45 26.48 25.60
N THR A 119 0.46 26.07 26.87
CA THR A 119 1.26 26.70 27.94
C THR A 119 2.46 25.88 28.38
N THR A 120 2.59 24.62 27.94
CA THR A 120 3.71 23.74 28.31
C THR A 120 5.10 24.29 27.94
N SER A 121 5.18 25.16 26.92
CA SER A 121 6.43 25.79 26.48
C SER A 121 6.71 27.13 27.17
N LEU A 122 5.76 27.65 27.95
CA LEU A 122 5.85 28.96 28.58
C LEU A 122 6.31 28.84 30.03
N THR A 123 7.17 29.76 30.45
CA THR A 123 7.57 29.86 31.85
C THR A 123 6.47 30.54 32.68
N SER A 124 6.44 30.26 33.99
CA SER A 124 5.47 30.87 34.90
C SER A 124 5.59 32.41 34.97
N GLN A 125 6.74 32.98 34.59
CA GLN A 125 6.93 34.43 34.48
C GLN A 125 6.26 34.99 33.23
N GLU A 126 6.39 34.32 32.08
CA GLU A 126 5.71 34.71 30.84
C GLU A 126 4.18 34.63 30.99
N LEU A 127 3.68 33.62 31.69
CA LEU A 127 2.24 33.52 32.01
C LEU A 127 1.76 34.70 32.86
N ARG A 128 2.56 35.16 33.83
CA ARG A 128 2.25 36.37 34.62
C ARG A 128 2.25 37.62 33.74
N ASN A 129 3.23 37.74 32.84
CA ASN A 129 3.31 38.87 31.91
C ASN A 129 2.09 38.92 30.97
N LEU A 130 1.61 37.78 30.48
CA LEU A 130 0.39 37.70 29.66
C LEU A 130 -0.87 38.11 30.42
N LYS A 131 -0.92 37.86 31.74
CA LYS A 131 -2.00 38.31 32.61
C LYS A 131 -1.98 39.83 32.79
N GLU A 132 -0.79 40.42 32.95
CA GLU A 132 -0.62 41.86 33.16
C GLU A 132 -0.78 42.67 31.86
N THR A 133 -0.33 42.10 30.75
CA THR A 133 -0.40 42.70 29.42
C THR A 133 -1.14 41.76 28.47
N PRO A 134 -2.48 41.82 28.44
CA PRO A 134 -3.25 40.98 27.53
C PRO A 134 -2.90 41.32 26.07
N MET A 135 -2.81 40.28 25.24
CA MET A 135 -2.58 40.44 23.80
C MET A 135 -3.70 41.30 23.20
N GLN A 136 -3.31 42.38 22.52
CA GLN A 136 -4.25 43.22 21.78
C GLN A 136 -4.55 42.59 20.42
N VAL A 137 -5.77 42.08 20.26
CA VAL A 137 -6.21 41.52 18.99
C VAL A 137 -6.71 42.67 18.09
N PRO A 138 -6.29 42.76 16.82
CA PRO A 138 -6.85 43.72 15.88
C PRO A 138 -8.37 43.57 15.76
N LYS A 139 -9.07 44.66 15.49
CA LYS A 139 -10.52 44.61 15.23
C LYS A 139 -10.77 43.99 13.86
N TRP A 140 -10.90 42.66 13.82
CA TRP A 140 -11.25 41.94 12.61
C TRP A 140 -12.73 42.16 12.27
N PRO A 141 -13.09 42.41 10.99
CA PRO A 141 -14.48 42.54 10.60
C PRO A 141 -15.20 41.19 10.71
N SER A 142 -16.13 41.06 11.65
CA SER A 142 -16.87 39.81 11.90
C SER A 142 -18.07 39.59 10.95
N HIS A 143 -18.50 40.63 10.22
CA HIS A 143 -19.67 40.63 9.33
C HIS A 143 -19.28 40.66 7.85
N THR A 144 -18.15 40.05 7.49
CA THR A 144 -17.82 39.92 6.06
C THR A 144 -18.72 38.85 5.45
N GLN A 145 -19.09 39.05 4.18
CA GLN A 145 -19.92 38.10 3.45
C GLN A 145 -19.28 36.68 3.40
N SER A 146 -17.95 36.60 3.42
CA SER A 146 -17.23 35.33 3.48
C SER A 146 -17.43 34.61 4.82
N VAL A 147 -17.37 35.34 5.94
CA VAL A 147 -17.64 34.78 7.28
C VAL A 147 -19.07 34.28 7.37
N GLU A 148 -20.06 35.06 6.92
CA GLU A 148 -21.47 34.64 6.93
C GLU A 148 -21.73 33.38 6.08
N ARG A 149 -21.14 33.32 4.87
CA ARG A 149 -21.21 32.12 4.02
C ARG A 149 -20.55 30.91 4.68
N CYS A 150 -19.39 31.10 5.31
CA CYS A 150 -18.68 30.03 6.00
C CYS A 150 -19.50 29.47 7.17
N VAL A 151 -20.00 30.35 8.05
CA VAL A 151 -20.86 29.96 9.18
C VAL A 151 -22.10 29.22 8.68
N LYS A 152 -22.75 29.70 7.62
CA LYS A 152 -23.90 29.01 7.00
C LYS A 152 -23.54 27.60 6.53
N MET A 153 -22.48 27.45 5.73
CA MET A 153 -22.05 26.14 5.21
C MET A 153 -21.68 25.17 6.34
N VAL A 154 -20.93 25.62 7.35
CA VAL A 154 -20.55 24.79 8.49
C VAL A 154 -21.77 24.36 9.29
N THR A 155 -22.75 25.26 9.48
CA THR A 155 -23.99 24.94 10.19
C THR A 155 -24.85 23.94 9.42
N GLU A 156 -24.99 24.12 8.10
CA GLU A 156 -25.69 23.17 7.22
C GLU A 156 -25.03 21.79 7.25
N ALA A 157 -23.70 21.74 7.17
CA ALA A 157 -22.94 20.49 7.26
C ALA A 157 -23.06 19.83 8.64
N ALA A 158 -22.94 20.60 9.73
CA ALA A 158 -23.08 20.10 11.09
C ALA A 158 -24.48 19.54 11.38
N GLY A 159 -25.52 20.18 10.83
CA GLY A 159 -26.90 19.68 10.91
C GLY A 159 -27.09 18.33 10.20
N HIS A 160 -26.30 18.05 9.16
CA HIS A 160 -26.36 16.77 8.46
C HIS A 160 -25.83 15.62 9.33
N VAL A 161 -24.76 15.86 10.10
CA VAL A 161 -24.04 14.88 10.94
C VAL A 161 -24.53 14.88 12.40
N TYR A 162 -25.71 15.47 12.65
CA TYR A 162 -26.26 15.56 14.00
C TYR A 162 -26.90 14.23 14.43
N SER A 163 -26.08 13.34 14.99
CA SER A 163 -26.39 12.14 15.80
C SER A 163 -25.20 11.18 15.76
N HIS A 164 -25.09 10.25 16.73
CA HIS A 164 -24.09 9.18 16.68
C HIS A 164 -24.31 8.27 15.46
N GLU A 165 -25.57 7.97 15.15
CA GLU A 165 -25.99 7.11 14.02
C GLU A 165 -25.57 7.63 12.64
N ARG A 166 -25.29 8.93 12.49
CA ARG A 166 -24.81 9.52 11.23
C ARG A 166 -23.31 9.76 11.19
N ARG A 167 -22.61 9.46 12.28
CA ARG A 167 -21.15 9.60 12.42
C ARG A 167 -20.43 8.28 12.18
N GLU A 168 -21.09 7.16 12.47
CA GLU A 168 -20.69 5.78 12.14
C GLU A 168 -21.19 5.39 10.74
#